data_AF-A0A2J8Y4P4-F1
#
_entry.id   AF-A0A2J8Y4P4-F1
#
_cell.length_a   1.000
_cell.length_b   1.000
_cell.length_c   1.000
_cell.angle_alpha   90.00
_cell.angle_beta   90.00
_cell.angle_gamma   90.00
#
_symmetry.space_group_name_H-M   'P 1'
#
loop_
_entity.id
_entity.type
_entity.pdbx_description
1 polymer ?
#
loop_
_entity_poly.entity_id
_entity_poly.type
_entity_poly.pdbx_seq_one_letter_code
_entity_poly.pdbx_strand_id
1 'polypeptide(L)'
;GICREGDQLVVGPTDDGCFLELRVCSIQRNRSACRVLRAGQAATLALGDFDRALLRKGMVMVSPEMNPTICSVFEAEIVLLFHATTFRRGFQVTVHVGNVRQTAVVEKIHAKVRGTWPSISPEVRKEGCLPQTGRELLDPTMGIKPHLGWVAA
;
A
#
# COMPACT_ATOMS: atom_id res chain seq x y z
N GLY A 1 -6.41 14.36 1.75
CA GLY A 1 -6.65 14.28 3.21
C GLY A 1 -6.14 15.46 4.04
N ILE A 2 -6.80 15.71 5.17
CA ILE A 2 -6.40 16.60 6.28
C ILE A 2 -6.46 15.77 7.58
N CYS A 3 -5.52 15.94 8.49
CA CYS A 3 -5.49 15.31 9.81
C CYS A 3 -5.29 16.39 10.89
N ARG A 4 -6.03 16.33 11.99
CA ARG A 4 -5.98 17.30 13.08
C ARG A 4 -5.62 16.63 14.40
N GLU A 5 -5.05 17.42 15.29
CA GLU A 5 -4.89 17.03 16.69
C GLU A 5 -6.26 16.74 17.31
N GLY A 6 -6.40 15.60 17.98
CA GLY A 6 -7.65 15.09 18.55
C GLY A 6 -8.45 14.15 17.64
N ASP A 7 -8.09 14.01 16.36
CA ASP A 7 -8.80 13.14 15.43
C ASP A 7 -8.76 11.68 15.89
N GLN A 8 -9.90 10.99 15.75
CA GLN A 8 -10.00 9.55 15.84
C GLN A 8 -9.81 8.94 14.46
N LEU A 9 -8.84 8.05 14.33
CA LEU A 9 -8.49 7.37 13.09
C LEU A 9 -8.40 5.87 13.34
N VAL A 10 -8.32 5.10 12.26
CA VAL A 10 -7.95 3.69 12.34
C VAL A 10 -6.60 3.46 11.68
N VAL A 11 -5.81 2.55 12.24
CA VAL A 11 -4.50 2.14 11.72
C VAL A 11 -4.51 0.67 11.33
N GLY A 12 -3.91 0.36 10.20
CA GLY A 12 -3.79 -1.02 9.72
C GLY A 12 -3.22 -1.10 8.32
N PRO A 13 -3.26 -2.26 7.66
CA PRO A 13 -3.81 -3.51 8.17
C PRO A 13 -2.89 -4.18 9.20
N THR A 14 -3.48 -4.83 10.21
CA THR A 14 -2.80 -5.76 11.13
C THR A 14 -2.54 -7.11 10.45
N ASP A 15 -1.81 -8.01 11.13
CA ASP A 15 -1.49 -9.34 10.57
C ASP A 15 -2.77 -10.18 10.43
N ASP A 16 -3.74 -9.97 11.32
CA ASP A 16 -5.07 -10.59 11.29
C ASP A 16 -6.02 -9.94 10.27
N GLY A 17 -5.55 -8.97 9.48
CA GLY A 17 -6.39 -8.29 8.51
C GLY A 17 -7.46 -7.41 9.15
N CYS A 18 -7.15 -6.80 10.29
CA CYS A 18 -8.03 -5.87 10.98
C CYS A 18 -7.44 -4.44 11.00
N PHE A 19 -8.28 -3.45 11.28
CA PHE A 19 -7.87 -2.08 11.58
C PHE A 19 -8.13 -1.78 13.05
N LEU A 20 -7.18 -1.11 13.70
CA LEU A 20 -7.23 -0.76 15.11
C LEU A 20 -7.52 0.73 15.27
N GLU A 21 -8.40 1.08 16.21
CA GLU A 21 -8.69 2.48 16.51
C GLU A 21 -7.52 3.15 17.24
N LEU A 22 -7.30 4.43 16.93
CA LEU A 22 -6.36 5.28 17.64
C LEU A 22 -6.83 6.73 17.68
N ARG A 23 -6.22 7.50 18.58
CA ARG A 23 -6.38 8.94 18.65
C ARG A 23 -5.06 9.65 18.43
N VAL A 24 -5.08 10.71 17.63
CA VAL A 24 -3.95 11.63 17.44
C VAL A 24 -3.92 12.60 18.62
N CYS A 25 -2.91 12.49 19.49
CA CYS A 25 -2.77 13.35 20.66
C CYS A 25 -2.05 14.66 20.37
N SER A 26 -1.03 14.66 19.51
CA SER A 26 -0.34 15.87 19.08
C SER A 26 0.36 15.65 17.74
N ILE A 27 0.65 16.75 17.03
CA ILE A 27 1.32 16.73 15.73
C ILE A 27 2.56 17.61 15.80
N GLN A 28 3.69 17.08 15.32
CA GLN A 28 4.97 17.78 15.25
C GLN A 28 5.49 17.77 13.81
N ARG A 29 5.77 18.96 13.27
CA ARG A 29 6.35 19.14 11.94
C ARG A 29 7.67 19.90 12.06
N ASN A 30 8.77 19.30 11.60
CA ASN A 30 10.11 19.91 11.68
C ASN A 30 10.46 20.44 13.09
N ARG A 31 10.18 19.64 14.13
CA ARG A 31 10.38 20.00 15.56
C ARG A 31 9.51 21.17 16.06
N SER A 32 8.47 21.55 15.33
CA SER A 32 7.48 22.55 15.73
C SER A 32 6.10 21.93 15.87
N ALA A 33 5.41 22.23 16.98
CA ALA A 33 4.04 21.78 17.19
C ALA A 33 3.10 22.38 16.14
N CYS A 34 2.17 21.58 15.64
CA CYS A 34 1.09 22.06 14.78
C CYS A 34 -0.22 21.34 15.14
N ARG A 35 -1.36 21.96 14.80
CA ARG A 35 -2.69 21.37 15.09
C ARG A 35 -3.32 20.69 13.90
N VAL A 36 -2.78 20.93 12.70
CA VAL A 36 -3.33 20.47 11.43
C VAL A 36 -2.19 20.03 10.53
N LEU A 37 -2.35 18.87 9.91
CA LEU A 37 -1.51 18.29 8.89
C LEU A 37 -2.31 18.21 7.58
N ARG A 38 -1.71 18.63 6.48
CA ARG A 38 -2.31 18.54 5.14
C ARG A 38 -1.58 17.50 4.29
N ALA A 39 -2.28 16.96 3.29
CA ALA A 39 -1.69 16.09 2.28
C ALA A 39 -0.38 16.67 1.70
N GLY A 40 0.61 15.80 1.50
CA GLY A 40 1.94 16.18 1.01
C GLY A 40 2.92 16.65 2.10
N GLN A 41 2.49 16.77 3.36
CA GLN A 41 3.36 17.16 4.46
C GLN A 41 3.85 15.94 5.25
N ALA A 42 5.12 15.97 5.65
CA ALA A 42 5.69 15.00 6.59
C ALA A 42 5.59 15.54 8.02
N ALA A 43 5.13 14.71 8.95
CA ALA A 43 5.04 15.04 10.37
C ALA A 43 5.13 13.78 11.24
N THR A 44 5.40 13.99 12.52
CA THR A 44 5.33 12.96 13.56
C THR A 44 4.05 13.16 14.35
N LEU A 45 3.29 12.08 14.53
CA LEU A 45 2.07 12.07 15.34
C LEU A 45 2.36 11.37 16.67
N ALA A 46 1.96 11.99 17.78
CA ALA A 46 1.84 11.29 19.04
C ALA A 46 0.49 10.57 19.05
N LEU A 47 0.50 9.27 19.33
CA LEU A 47 -0.69 8.47 19.52
C LEU A 47 -1.04 8.45 21.00
N GLY A 48 -2.33 8.40 21.34
CA GLY A 48 -2.81 8.30 22.72
C GLY A 48 -2.54 6.93 23.34
N ASP A 49 -3.56 6.34 23.95
CA ASP A 49 -3.49 5.02 24.59
C ASP A 49 -3.44 3.90 23.54
N PHE A 50 -2.40 3.89 22.72
CA PHE A 50 -2.15 2.89 21.69
C PHE A 50 -0.87 2.12 21.99
N ASP A 51 -0.97 0.79 22.01
CA ASP A 51 0.20 -0.05 22.22
C ASP A 51 1.15 0.02 21.01
N ARG A 52 2.34 0.56 21.25
CA ARG A 52 3.39 0.74 20.23
C ARG A 52 3.88 -0.60 19.67
N ALA A 53 3.74 -1.70 20.42
CA ALA A 53 4.11 -3.04 19.96
C ALA A 53 3.21 -3.54 18.80
N LEU A 54 2.00 -3.00 18.66
CA LEU A 54 1.06 -3.34 17.58
C LEU A 54 1.39 -2.63 16.26
N LEU A 55 2.22 -1.59 16.28
CA LEU A 55 2.60 -0.85 15.06
C LEU A 55 3.70 -1.56 14.30
N ARG A 56 3.43 -1.87 13.03
CA ARG A 56 4.44 -2.37 12.09
C ARG A 56 4.64 -1.41 10.91
N LYS A 57 5.83 -1.45 10.31
CA LYS A 57 6.11 -0.67 9.10
C LYS A 57 5.13 -1.08 8.00
N GLY A 58 4.51 -0.08 7.37
CA GLY A 58 3.57 -0.32 6.28
C GLY A 58 2.10 -0.16 6.63
N MET A 59 1.78 -0.07 7.92
CA MET A 59 0.46 0.36 8.35
C MET A 59 0.20 1.81 7.94
N VAL A 60 -1.05 2.10 7.65
CA VAL A 60 -1.57 3.41 7.24
C VAL A 60 -2.67 3.82 8.19
N MET A 61 -2.73 5.12 8.48
CA MET A 61 -3.82 5.73 9.24
C MET A 61 -4.83 6.33 8.28
N VAL A 62 -6.11 6.04 8.48
CA VAL A 62 -7.21 6.51 7.64
C VAL A 62 -8.43 6.86 8.49
N SER A 63 -9.34 7.66 7.92
CA SER A 63 -10.62 7.95 8.55
C SER A 63 -11.46 6.67 8.63
N PRO A 64 -12.13 6.38 9.77
CA PRO A 64 -13.05 5.24 9.87
C PRO A 64 -14.17 5.32 8.82
N GLU A 65 -14.60 6.53 8.45
CA GLU A 65 -15.65 6.79 7.46
C GLU A 65 -15.32 6.26 6.05
N MET A 66 -14.04 6.01 5.76
CA MET A 66 -13.59 5.44 4.49
C MET A 66 -13.94 3.94 4.37
N ASN A 67 -14.31 3.28 5.47
CA ASN A 67 -14.50 1.83 5.54
C ASN A 67 -13.34 1.06 4.86
N PRO A 68 -12.11 1.22 5.36
CA PRO A 68 -10.93 0.69 4.68
C PRO A 68 -10.99 -0.83 4.58
N THR A 69 -10.71 -1.34 3.38
CA THR A 69 -10.68 -2.77 3.08
C THR A 69 -9.26 -3.25 2.84
N ILE A 70 -9.05 -4.55 2.99
CA ILE A 70 -7.73 -5.17 2.83
C ILE A 70 -7.72 -5.96 1.53
N CYS A 71 -6.65 -5.75 0.78
CA CYS A 71 -6.41 -6.45 -0.47
C CYS A 71 -5.14 -7.31 -0.31
N SER A 72 -5.36 -8.63 -0.33
CA SER A 72 -4.31 -9.64 -0.41
C SER A 72 -4.10 -10.17 -1.83
N VAL A 73 -5.05 -9.95 -2.74
CA VAL A 73 -5.00 -10.40 -4.13
C VAL A 73 -5.40 -9.26 -5.05
N PHE A 74 -4.56 -8.95 -6.05
CA PHE A 74 -4.83 -7.88 -7.01
C PHE A 74 -4.37 -8.25 -8.42
N GLU A 75 -5.05 -7.71 -9.43
CA GLU A 75 -4.62 -7.73 -10.82
C GLU A 75 -3.82 -6.47 -11.17
N ALA A 76 -2.74 -6.63 -11.91
CA ALA A 76 -1.88 -5.52 -12.34
C ALA A 76 -1.38 -5.72 -13.76
N GLU A 77 -1.01 -4.67 -14.48
CA GLU A 77 -0.21 -4.74 -15.70
C GLU A 77 1.27 -4.70 -15.32
N ILE A 78 2.06 -5.67 -15.78
CA ILE A 78 3.50 -5.70 -15.52
C ILE A 78 4.27 -5.36 -16.79
N VAL A 79 5.26 -4.48 -16.62
CA VAL A 79 6.30 -4.19 -17.62
C VAL A 79 7.60 -4.83 -17.15
N LEU A 80 8.15 -5.69 -18.00
CA LEU A 80 9.42 -6.38 -17.78
C LEU A 80 10.55 -5.50 -18.33
N LEU A 81 11.44 -5.01 -17.46
CA LEU A 81 12.51 -4.08 -17.85
C LEU A 81 13.75 -4.79 -18.39
N PHE A 82 14.12 -5.95 -17.85
CA PHE A 82 15.23 -6.77 -18.33
C PHE A 82 14.90 -8.25 -18.15
N HIS A 83 15.15 -9.09 -19.15
CA HIS A 83 14.64 -10.46 -19.14
C HIS A 83 15.72 -11.49 -19.52
N ALA A 84 16.11 -12.31 -18.53
CA ALA A 84 16.73 -13.62 -18.78
C ALA A 84 15.84 -14.79 -18.28
N THR A 85 14.80 -14.53 -17.48
CA THR A 85 14.04 -15.58 -16.75
C THR A 85 12.55 -15.58 -17.04
N THR A 86 12.03 -16.66 -17.61
CA THR A 86 10.60 -16.87 -17.94
C THR A 86 9.66 -16.59 -16.76
N PHE A 87 8.81 -15.56 -16.88
CA PHE A 87 7.73 -15.28 -15.92
C PHE A 87 6.63 -16.33 -16.02
N ARG A 88 6.30 -16.99 -14.90
CA ARG A 88 5.40 -18.16 -14.87
C ARG A 88 4.52 -18.14 -13.62
N ARG A 89 3.41 -18.89 -13.67
CA ARG A 89 2.58 -19.13 -12.49
C ARG A 89 3.40 -19.76 -11.36
N GLY A 90 3.14 -19.36 -10.12
CA GLY A 90 3.89 -19.78 -8.93
C GLY A 90 5.22 -19.07 -8.74
N PHE A 91 5.59 -18.15 -9.65
CA PHE A 91 6.81 -17.36 -9.50
C PHE A 91 6.67 -16.41 -8.31
N GLN A 92 7.70 -16.37 -7.47
CA GLN A 92 7.79 -15.47 -6.33
C GLN A 92 8.52 -14.20 -6.74
N VAL A 93 7.90 -13.06 -6.48
CA VAL A 93 8.43 -11.73 -6.80
C VAL A 93 8.38 -10.83 -5.59
N THR A 94 9.20 -9.77 -5.58
CA THR A 94 9.16 -8.78 -4.51
C THR A 94 8.31 -7.61 -4.96
N VAL A 95 7.15 -7.42 -4.35
CA VAL A 95 6.28 -6.29 -4.63
C VAL A 95 6.62 -5.13 -3.69
N HIS A 96 6.88 -3.96 -4.26
CA HIS A 96 7.16 -2.73 -3.52
C HIS A 96 5.92 -1.86 -3.42
N VAL A 97 5.29 -1.81 -2.25
CA VAL A 97 4.08 -1.00 -1.97
C VAL A 97 4.46 0.18 -1.08
N GLY A 98 4.67 1.35 -1.69
CA GLY A 98 5.18 2.52 -0.97
C GLY A 98 6.54 2.23 -0.33
N ASN A 99 6.62 2.24 1.00
CA ASN A 99 7.87 1.95 1.75
C ASN A 99 7.93 0.49 2.26
N VAL A 100 7.04 -0.39 1.81
CA VAL A 100 7.00 -1.80 2.20
C VAL A 100 7.44 -2.66 1.02
N ARG A 101 8.22 -3.69 1.31
CA ARG A 101 8.57 -4.75 0.35
C ARG A 101 7.99 -6.05 0.88
N GLN A 102 7.28 -6.78 0.04
CA GLN A 102 6.68 -8.04 0.39
C GLN A 102 6.91 -9.05 -0.73
N THR A 103 7.12 -10.31 -0.36
CA THR A 103 7.08 -11.40 -1.31
C THR A 103 5.64 -11.64 -1.73
N ALA A 104 5.42 -11.78 -3.03
CA ALA A 104 4.14 -12.11 -3.59
C ALA A 104 4.28 -13.25 -4.59
N VAL A 105 3.19 -14.00 -4.76
CA VAL A 105 3.13 -15.14 -5.69
C VAL A 105 2.26 -14.78 -6.87
N VAL A 106 2.75 -15.10 -8.07
CA VAL A 106 2.00 -14.98 -9.32
C VAL A 106 0.99 -16.14 -9.41
N GLU A 107 -0.29 -15.84 -9.21
CA GLU A 107 -1.36 -16.85 -9.23
C GLU A 107 -1.82 -17.17 -10.66
N LYS A 108 -1.96 -16.15 -11.50
CA LYS A 108 -2.40 -16.27 -12.90
C LYS A 108 -1.62 -15.30 -13.78
N ILE A 109 -1.56 -15.60 -15.08
CA ILE A 109 -0.92 -14.78 -16.10
C ILE A 109 -1.90 -14.70 -17.26
N HIS A 110 -2.46 -13.51 -17.51
CA HIS A 110 -3.25 -13.26 -18.71
C HIS A 110 -2.34 -12.69 -19.79
N ALA A 111 -2.28 -13.35 -20.95
CA ALA A 111 -1.52 -12.86 -22.09
C ALA A 111 -2.29 -11.73 -22.79
N LYS A 112 -1.73 -10.52 -22.86
CA LYS A 112 -2.28 -9.43 -23.67
C LYS A 112 -1.59 -9.46 -25.03
N VAL A 113 -2.26 -10.01 -26.04
CA VAL A 113 -1.77 -9.97 -27.43
C VAL A 113 -2.15 -8.63 -28.03
N ARG A 114 -1.24 -7.64 -27.98
CA ARG A 114 -1.22 -6.51 -28.95
C ARG A 114 0.12 -5.75 -28.93
N GLY A 115 0.82 -5.81 -30.06
CA GLY A 115 1.57 -4.68 -30.62
C GLY A 115 3.01 -4.47 -30.19
N THR A 116 3.31 -4.35 -28.91
CA THR A 116 4.68 -4.00 -28.45
C THR A 116 4.82 -4.36 -26.98
N TRP A 117 5.79 -5.23 -26.67
CA TRP A 117 6.12 -5.79 -25.34
C TRP A 117 5.08 -6.77 -24.77
N PRO A 118 5.52 -7.88 -24.13
CA PRO A 118 4.61 -8.79 -23.44
C PRO A 118 4.06 -8.08 -22.19
N SER A 119 2.93 -7.40 -22.35
CA SER A 119 2.13 -6.94 -21.22
C SER A 119 1.42 -8.16 -20.65
N ILE A 120 1.79 -8.53 -19.42
CA ILE A 120 1.17 -9.60 -18.67
C ILE A 120 0.29 -8.94 -17.62
N SER A 121 -0.94 -9.43 -17.48
CA SER A 121 -1.76 -9.08 -16.33
C SER A 121 -1.78 -10.23 -15.33
N PRO A 122 -0.92 -10.26 -14.30
CA PRO A 122 -1.01 -11.31 -13.31
C PRO A 122 -1.91 -10.92 -12.15
N GLU A 123 -2.52 -11.96 -11.60
CA GLU A 123 -3.14 -11.93 -10.28
C GLU A 123 -2.03 -12.23 -9.26
N VAL A 124 -1.77 -11.28 -8.37
CA VAL A 124 -0.65 -11.33 -7.41
C VAL A 124 -1.21 -11.43 -6.01
N ARG A 125 -0.78 -12.46 -5.27
CA ARG A 125 -1.15 -12.66 -3.87
C ARG A 125 -0.04 -12.21 -2.92
N LYS A 126 -0.36 -11.35 -1.97
CA LYS A 126 0.52 -10.83 -0.90
C LYS A 126 -0.21 -10.83 0.45
N GLU A 127 0.54 -10.61 1.54
CA GLU A 127 -0.05 -10.34 2.85
C GLU A 127 -0.77 -8.98 2.86
N GLY A 128 -1.89 -8.93 3.57
CA GLY A 128 -2.89 -7.85 3.49
C GLY A 128 -2.28 -6.45 3.47
N CYS A 129 -2.69 -5.66 2.47
CA CYS A 129 -2.35 -4.24 2.34
C CYS A 129 -3.62 -3.43 2.10
N LEU A 130 -3.60 -2.14 2.47
CA LEU A 130 -4.61 -1.22 1.95
C LEU A 130 -4.42 -1.11 0.42
N PRO A 131 -5.47 -1.28 -0.40
CA PRO A 131 -5.37 -1.06 -1.83
C PRO A 131 -4.94 0.38 -2.11
N GLN A 132 -3.89 0.57 -2.92
CA GLN A 132 -3.41 1.87 -3.35
C GLN A 132 -3.60 1.98 -4.86
N THR A 133 -4.53 2.84 -5.28
CA THR A 133 -4.79 3.13 -6.70
C THR A 133 -3.62 3.91 -7.30
N GLY A 134 -3.17 3.53 -8.50
CA GLY A 134 -2.37 4.40 -9.38
C GLY A 134 -0.92 4.65 -8.98
N ARG A 135 -0.36 3.90 -8.01
CA ARG A 135 1.08 3.93 -7.73
C ARG A 135 1.80 2.78 -8.44
N GLU A 136 2.85 3.13 -9.16
CA GLU A 136 3.77 2.18 -9.76
C GLU A 136 4.52 1.43 -8.63
N LEU A 137 4.34 0.12 -8.56
CA LEU A 137 5.04 -0.75 -7.63
C LEU A 137 6.35 -1.15 -8.34
N LEU A 138 7.47 -0.59 -7.91
CA LEU A 138 8.77 -0.80 -8.54
C LEU A 138 9.53 -1.93 -7.85
N ASP A 139 9.55 -3.13 -8.44
CA ASP A 139 10.62 -4.10 -8.20
C ASP A 139 11.85 -3.64 -9.02
N PRO A 140 13.08 -3.66 -8.49
CA PRO A 140 14.29 -3.33 -9.25
C PRO A 140 14.45 -4.13 -10.58
N THR A 141 13.71 -5.22 -10.76
CA THR A 141 13.65 -6.00 -12.01
C THR A 141 12.32 -5.89 -12.76
N MET A 142 11.24 -5.37 -12.17
CA MET A 142 9.90 -5.30 -12.77
C MET A 142 9.12 -4.04 -12.36
N GLY A 143 8.55 -3.33 -13.34
CA GLY A 143 7.59 -2.27 -13.07
C GLY A 143 6.16 -2.83 -13.06
N ILE A 144 5.43 -2.71 -11.95
CA ILE A 144 4.06 -3.24 -11.81
C ILE A 144 3.07 -2.07 -11.63
N LYS A 145 2.05 -1.98 -12.49
CA LYS A 145 0.96 -0.99 -12.41
C LYS A 145 -0.37 -1.69 -12.08
N PRO A 146 -0.96 -1.51 -10.89
CA PRO A 146 -2.25 -2.14 -10.55
C PRO A 146 -3.39 -1.62 -11.45
N HIS A 147 -4.33 -2.50 -11.84
CA HIS A 147 -5.39 -2.20 -12.81
C HIS A 147 -6.62 -1.49 -12.22
N LEU A 148 -6.88 -1.56 -10.92
CA LEU A 148 -8.06 -0.89 -10.36
C LEU A 148 -7.83 0.62 -10.26
N GLY A 149 -8.56 1.36 -11.11
CA GLY A 149 -8.76 2.80 -11.04
C GLY A 149 -10.01 3.15 -10.21
N TRP A 150 -9.80 3.78 -9.05
CA TRP A 150 -10.75 4.67 -8.36
C TRP A 150 -9.94 5.75 -7.64
N VAL A 151 -10.27 7.02 -7.91
CA VAL A 151 -9.67 8.23 -7.33
C VAL A 151 -10.34 8.61 -6.01
N ALA A 152 -9.58 9.29 -5.15
CA ALA A 152 -9.91 9.98 -3.88
C ALA A 152 -9.90 9.09 -2.61
N ALA A 153 -9.34 9.51 -1.46
CA ALA A 153 -9.27 10.85 -0.86
C ALA A 153 -7.95 11.22 -0.13
#